data_AF-A0A6C0LH51-F1
#
_entry.id   AF-A0A6C0LH51-F1
#
_cell.length_a   1.000
_cell.length_b   1.000
_cell.length_c   1.000
_cell.angle_alpha   90.00
_cell.angle_beta   90.00
_cell.angle_gamma   90.00
#
_symmetry.space_group_name_H-M   'P 1'
#
loop_
_entity.id
_entity.type
_entity.pdbx_description
1 polymer ?
#
loop_
_entity_poly.entity_id
_entity_poly.type
_entity_poly.pdbx_seq_one_letter_code
_entity_poly.pdbx_strand_id
1 'polypeptide(L)'
;MDFNYINTYFPKIELSYEQVHHKKVPNLYIAIPQGKKIYLWFTHFKNEDVCYTIEYNTKFKKITNYKKCTLFFDKKLSYGTVLHGTNVTINKTQYFVTENIMYFCGKNTTHFSYKDKLAIYDDMFNSYIKQTAYSRNELIVTLCLMHKNKEELMKLINNENYNMYGVLSRNINNNYSYMLPLNRNVSNNRLLNFRVMADTKCNVYNLYIHDHINGIQFYQKTYIPDYKTTVLLNDKFRSIKENANLDLLEESDDEEEFENINEDKFVYLDRFFNFKCYFHPKIKKWVPKEYSNDKRIVNSNDLK
;
A
#
# COMPACT_ATOMS: atom_id res chain seq x y z
N MET A 1 -14.98 -21.89 -26.48
CA MET A 1 -16.00 -21.32 -25.58
C MET A 1 -16.21 -19.88 -25.99
N ASP A 2 -17.41 -19.33 -25.88
CA ASP A 2 -17.71 -17.93 -26.22
C ASP A 2 -18.24 -17.16 -24.99
N PHE A 3 -18.41 -15.84 -25.12
CA PHE A 3 -18.92 -15.01 -24.02
C PHE A 3 -20.34 -15.41 -23.57
N ASN A 4 -21.20 -15.86 -24.49
CA ASN A 4 -22.57 -16.25 -24.16
C ASN A 4 -22.59 -17.48 -23.26
N TYR A 5 -21.76 -18.48 -23.57
CA TYR A 5 -21.59 -19.65 -22.73
C TYR A 5 -21.09 -19.24 -21.34
N ILE A 6 -20.04 -18.42 -21.26
CA ILE A 6 -19.46 -18.03 -19.97
C ILE A 6 -20.48 -17.24 -19.14
N ASN A 7 -21.16 -16.27 -19.72
CA ASN A 7 -22.18 -15.48 -19.00
C ASN A 7 -23.36 -16.33 -18.51
N THR A 8 -23.61 -17.48 -19.13
CA THR A 8 -24.68 -18.40 -18.76
C THR A 8 -24.25 -19.37 -17.65
N TYR A 9 -23.05 -19.93 -17.75
CA TYR A 9 -22.60 -21.05 -16.92
C TYR A 9 -21.56 -20.68 -15.85
N PHE A 10 -20.86 -19.55 -15.99
CA PHE A 10 -19.98 -19.07 -14.93
C PHE A 10 -20.83 -18.67 -13.72
N PRO A 11 -20.52 -19.15 -12.50
CA PRO A 11 -21.34 -18.87 -11.32
C PRO A 11 -21.51 -17.38 -11.08
N LYS A 12 -22.69 -16.97 -10.61
CA LYS A 12 -22.91 -15.59 -10.15
C LYS A 12 -22.11 -15.38 -8.87
N ILE A 13 -21.09 -14.55 -8.95
CA ILE A 13 -20.22 -14.24 -7.82
C ILE A 13 -20.78 -13.03 -7.09
N GLU A 14 -21.38 -13.27 -5.93
CA GLU A 14 -21.72 -12.19 -5.00
C GLU A 14 -20.45 -11.74 -4.28
N LEU A 15 -20.12 -10.45 -4.42
CA LEU A 15 -19.03 -9.85 -3.66
C LEU A 15 -19.41 -9.90 -2.19
N SER A 16 -18.66 -10.68 -1.41
CA SER A 16 -18.76 -10.64 0.04
C SER A 16 -18.21 -9.28 0.48
N TYR A 17 -19.10 -8.35 0.87
CA TYR A 17 -18.67 -7.11 1.50
C TYR A 17 -17.96 -7.47 2.79
N GLU A 18 -16.66 -7.20 2.87
CA GLU A 18 -15.88 -7.39 4.09
C GLU A 18 -16.41 -6.42 5.15
N GLN A 19 -17.06 -6.96 6.17
CA GLN A 19 -17.55 -6.14 7.29
C GLN A 19 -16.40 -5.87 8.24
N VAL A 20 -15.94 -4.61 8.28
CA VAL A 20 -14.95 -4.14 9.24
C VAL A 20 -15.61 -4.06 10.63
N HIS A 21 -15.42 -5.09 11.44
CA HIS A 21 -15.87 -5.11 12.83
C HIS A 21 -14.75 -4.68 13.78
N HIS A 22 -14.77 -3.44 14.26
CA HIS A 22 -13.72 -2.82 15.09
C HIS A 22 -13.42 -3.51 16.44
N LYS A 23 -14.15 -4.56 16.84
CA LYS A 23 -13.97 -5.29 18.12
C LYS A 23 -13.27 -6.65 17.99
N LYS A 24 -12.90 -7.08 16.78
CA LYS A 24 -12.36 -8.43 16.56
C LYS A 24 -10.85 -8.40 16.32
N VAL A 25 -10.13 -9.30 17.00
CA VAL A 25 -8.68 -9.44 16.87
C VAL A 25 -8.36 -10.42 15.72
N PRO A 26 -7.50 -10.04 14.75
CA PRO A 26 -7.03 -10.95 13.72
C PRO A 26 -6.06 -11.99 14.31
N ASN A 27 -6.08 -13.21 13.77
CA ASN A 27 -5.16 -14.29 14.16
C ASN A 27 -4.47 -14.95 12.95
N LEU A 28 -4.66 -14.38 11.76
CA LEU A 28 -3.99 -14.76 10.53
C LEU A 28 -3.76 -13.53 9.67
N TYR A 29 -2.57 -13.42 9.11
CA TYR A 29 -2.18 -12.37 8.18
C TYR A 29 -1.81 -13.01 6.84
N ILE A 30 -2.29 -12.44 5.74
CA ILE A 30 -2.14 -12.97 4.39
C ILE A 30 -1.57 -11.86 3.50
N ALA A 31 -0.47 -12.13 2.81
CA ALA A 31 0.12 -11.19 1.86
C ALA A 31 -0.61 -11.28 0.51
N ILE A 32 -1.23 -10.18 0.11
CA ILE A 32 -1.92 -10.04 -1.16
C ILE A 32 -0.93 -9.47 -2.18
N PRO A 33 -0.60 -10.20 -3.26
CA PRO A 33 0.28 -9.70 -4.32
C PRO A 33 -0.33 -8.52 -5.09
N GLN A 34 0.55 -7.71 -5.68
CA GLN A 34 0.19 -6.74 -6.70
C GLN A 34 0.14 -7.45 -8.06
N GLY A 35 -1.00 -7.33 -8.74
CA GLY A 35 -1.18 -7.92 -10.06
C GLY A 35 -2.62 -7.83 -10.53
N LYS A 36 -2.95 -8.58 -11.58
CA LYS A 36 -4.29 -8.55 -12.18
C LYS A 36 -5.22 -9.50 -11.42
N LYS A 37 -6.30 -8.98 -10.84
CA LYS A 37 -7.35 -9.80 -10.21
C LYS A 37 -8.12 -10.56 -11.27
N ILE A 38 -8.15 -11.88 -11.14
CA ILE A 38 -8.85 -12.79 -12.06
C ILE A 38 -9.48 -13.94 -11.29
N TYR A 39 -10.37 -14.67 -11.97
CA TYR A 39 -10.84 -15.97 -11.50
C TYR A 39 -10.20 -17.09 -12.33
N LEU A 40 -9.96 -18.25 -11.70
CA LEU A 40 -9.79 -19.51 -12.43
C LEU A 40 -11.10 -20.27 -12.38
N TRP A 41 -11.57 -20.70 -13.54
CA TRP A 41 -12.77 -21.50 -13.68
C TRP A 41 -12.42 -22.85 -14.30
N PHE A 42 -12.48 -23.89 -13.48
CA PHE A 42 -12.34 -25.27 -13.91
C PHE A 42 -13.71 -25.81 -14.28
N THR A 43 -13.84 -26.31 -15.51
CA THR A 43 -15.12 -26.74 -16.07
C THR A 43 -14.92 -27.78 -17.16
N HIS A 44 -16.00 -28.51 -17.48
CA HIS A 44 -16.05 -29.35 -18.67
C HIS A 44 -16.53 -28.55 -19.88
N PHE A 45 -15.77 -28.59 -20.96
CA PHE A 45 -16.17 -27.96 -22.22
C PHE A 45 -15.79 -28.84 -23.40
N LYS A 46 -16.77 -29.21 -24.24
CA LYS A 46 -16.57 -30.06 -25.44
C LYS A 46 -15.80 -31.36 -25.14
N ASN A 47 -16.21 -32.09 -24.10
CA ASN A 47 -15.60 -33.34 -23.63
C ASN A 47 -14.15 -33.22 -23.12
N GLU A 48 -13.66 -32.01 -22.88
CA GLU A 48 -12.38 -31.78 -22.23
C GLU A 48 -12.55 -31.18 -20.83
N ASP A 49 -11.68 -31.61 -19.93
CA ASP A 49 -11.39 -30.94 -18.66
C ASP A 49 -10.54 -29.71 -18.93
N VAL A 50 -11.08 -28.52 -18.67
CA VAL A 50 -10.41 -27.26 -19.01
C VAL A 50 -10.46 -26.26 -17.88
N CYS A 51 -9.47 -25.36 -17.87
CA CYS A 51 -9.43 -24.21 -16.98
C CYS A 51 -9.36 -22.92 -17.80
N TYR A 52 -10.17 -21.93 -17.41
CA TYR A 52 -10.17 -20.60 -17.99
C TYR A 52 -9.82 -19.56 -16.94
N THR A 53 -8.96 -18.61 -17.30
CA THR A 53 -8.85 -17.34 -16.58
C THR A 53 -10.02 -16.46 -16.98
N ILE A 54 -10.77 -15.92 -16.02
CA ILE A 54 -11.89 -15.01 -16.25
C ILE A 54 -11.57 -13.65 -15.64
N GLU A 55 -11.65 -12.60 -16.45
CA GLU A 55 -11.54 -11.22 -15.99
C GLU A 55 -12.94 -10.63 -15.81
N TYR A 56 -13.21 -10.16 -14.60
CA TYR A 56 -14.50 -9.60 -14.24
C TYR A 56 -14.35 -8.15 -13.84
N ASN A 57 -15.12 -7.27 -14.49
CA ASN A 57 -15.20 -5.88 -14.09
C ASN A 57 -16.28 -5.71 -13.02
N THR A 58 -15.83 -5.40 -11.80
CA THR A 58 -16.72 -5.23 -10.64
C THR A 58 -17.65 -4.02 -10.78
N LYS A 59 -17.19 -2.91 -11.39
CA LYS A 59 -17.99 -1.69 -11.59
C LYS A 59 -19.15 -1.93 -12.56
N PHE A 60 -18.87 -2.60 -13.68
CA PHE A 60 -19.86 -2.89 -14.72
C PHE A 60 -20.54 -4.25 -14.55
N LYS A 61 -20.18 -5.00 -13.50
CA LYS A 61 -20.67 -6.34 -13.18
C LYS A 61 -20.68 -7.31 -14.38
N LYS A 62 -19.63 -7.26 -15.19
CA LYS A 62 -19.55 -8.04 -16.43
C LYS A 62 -18.19 -8.70 -16.62
N ILE A 63 -18.20 -9.84 -17.29
CA ILE A 63 -16.98 -10.50 -17.77
C ILE A 63 -16.43 -9.67 -18.92
N THR A 64 -15.17 -9.25 -18.82
CA THR A 64 -14.52 -8.42 -19.84
C THR A 64 -13.59 -9.21 -20.73
N ASN A 65 -13.05 -10.31 -20.22
CA ASN A 65 -12.13 -11.15 -20.97
C ASN A 65 -12.09 -12.56 -20.39
N TYR A 66 -11.68 -13.52 -21.21
CA TYR A 66 -11.39 -14.88 -20.78
C TYR A 66 -10.29 -15.48 -21.64
N LYS A 67 -9.54 -16.44 -21.07
CA LYS A 67 -8.47 -17.14 -21.79
C LYS A 67 -8.34 -18.57 -21.26
N LYS A 68 -8.25 -19.56 -22.15
CA LYS A 68 -7.92 -20.95 -21.76
C LYS A 68 -6.49 -20.95 -21.22
N CYS A 69 -6.28 -21.53 -20.04
CA CYS A 69 -4.96 -21.67 -19.45
C CYS A 69 -4.55 -23.13 -19.39
N THR A 70 -3.25 -23.38 -19.54
CA THR A 70 -2.66 -24.70 -19.46
C THR A 70 -2.03 -24.86 -18.07
N LEU A 71 -2.47 -25.86 -17.33
CA LEU A 71 -1.91 -26.25 -16.04
C LEU A 71 -2.24 -27.72 -15.77
N PHE A 72 -1.56 -28.31 -14.80
CA PHE A 72 -1.75 -29.71 -14.43
C PHE A 72 -2.73 -29.83 -13.26
N PHE A 73 -3.87 -30.44 -13.51
CA PHE A 73 -4.91 -30.62 -12.50
C PHE A 73 -5.70 -31.91 -12.69
N ASP A 74 -6.34 -32.38 -11.62
CA ASP A 74 -7.25 -33.53 -11.62
C ASP A 74 -8.63 -33.12 -12.15
N LYS A 75 -9.22 -33.96 -13.01
CA LYS A 75 -10.52 -33.75 -13.66
C LYS A 75 -11.67 -33.42 -12.69
N LYS A 76 -11.60 -33.86 -11.42
CA LYS A 76 -12.61 -33.54 -10.41
C LYS A 76 -12.78 -32.04 -10.21
N LEU A 77 -11.73 -31.23 -10.41
CA LEU A 77 -11.88 -29.76 -10.32
C LEU A 77 -12.85 -29.22 -11.38
N SER A 78 -12.97 -29.89 -12.54
CA SER A 78 -13.90 -29.52 -13.63
C SER A 78 -15.37 -29.72 -13.28
N TYR A 79 -15.70 -30.36 -12.14
CA TYR A 79 -17.08 -30.45 -11.64
C TYR A 79 -17.63 -29.10 -11.12
N GLY A 80 -16.87 -28.03 -11.28
CA GLY A 80 -17.29 -26.67 -10.96
C GLY A 80 -16.44 -26.08 -9.85
N THR A 81 -15.14 -25.88 -10.10
CA THR A 81 -14.24 -25.19 -9.16
C THR A 81 -13.99 -23.77 -9.65
N VAL A 82 -14.11 -22.80 -8.74
CA VAL A 82 -13.86 -21.39 -9.01
C VAL A 82 -12.95 -20.81 -7.94
N LEU A 83 -11.75 -20.42 -8.35
CA LEU A 83 -10.78 -19.71 -7.51
C LEU A 83 -10.78 -18.22 -7.86
N HIS A 84 -10.59 -17.38 -6.85
CA HIS A 84 -10.33 -15.95 -7.00
C HIS A 84 -8.92 -15.65 -6.52
N GLY A 85 -8.19 -14.82 -7.27
CA GLY A 85 -6.80 -14.55 -6.95
C GLY A 85 -6.19 -13.49 -7.85
N THR A 86 -4.88 -13.39 -7.77
CA THR A 86 -4.08 -12.44 -8.54
C THR A 86 -3.15 -13.18 -9.48
N ASN A 87 -3.18 -12.80 -10.76
CA ASN A 87 -2.16 -13.22 -11.71
C ASN A 87 -0.92 -12.32 -11.59
N VAL A 88 0.23 -12.94 -11.41
CA VAL A 88 1.55 -12.32 -11.27
C VAL A 88 2.50 -12.95 -12.28
N THR A 89 3.38 -12.16 -12.88
CA THR A 89 4.44 -12.68 -13.75
C THR A 89 5.78 -12.53 -13.07
N ILE A 90 6.49 -13.65 -12.86
CA ILE A 90 7.83 -13.67 -12.24
C ILE A 90 8.75 -14.36 -13.23
N ASN A 91 9.83 -13.69 -13.65
CA ASN A 91 10.82 -14.24 -14.59
C ASN A 91 10.21 -14.87 -15.86
N LYS A 92 9.17 -14.21 -16.42
CA LYS A 92 8.39 -14.65 -17.60
C LYS A 92 7.48 -15.87 -17.38
N THR A 93 7.44 -16.45 -16.18
CA THR A 93 6.47 -17.49 -15.80
C THR A 93 5.23 -16.86 -15.18
N GLN A 94 4.05 -17.40 -15.49
CA GLN A 94 2.77 -16.92 -14.96
C GLN A 94 2.43 -17.69 -13.67
N TYR A 95 2.06 -16.95 -12.64
CA TYR A 95 1.61 -17.47 -11.36
C TYR A 95 0.22 -16.94 -11.04
N PHE A 96 -0.72 -17.83 -10.75
CA PHE A 96 -1.98 -17.47 -10.12
C PHE A 96 -1.87 -17.70 -8.62
N VAL A 97 -1.85 -16.60 -7.88
CA VAL A 97 -1.81 -16.60 -6.41
C VAL A 97 -3.25 -16.59 -5.89
N THR A 98 -3.65 -17.69 -5.28
CA THR A 98 -5.02 -17.93 -4.81
C THR A 98 -5.30 -17.14 -3.54
N GLU A 99 -6.34 -16.31 -3.57
CA GLU A 99 -6.79 -15.50 -2.42
C GLU A 99 -8.04 -16.08 -1.78
N ASN A 100 -8.94 -16.63 -2.59
CA ASN A 100 -10.19 -17.20 -2.12
C ASN A 100 -10.66 -18.34 -3.02
N ILE A 101 -11.42 -19.26 -2.44
CA ILE A 101 -12.16 -20.30 -3.15
C ILE A 101 -13.66 -20.01 -3.03
N MET A 102 -14.30 -19.89 -4.18
CA MET A 102 -15.73 -19.56 -4.29
C MET A 102 -16.55 -20.84 -4.47
N TYR A 103 -16.03 -21.76 -5.28
CA TYR A 103 -16.61 -23.08 -5.48
C TYR A 103 -15.51 -24.14 -5.51
N PHE A 104 -15.76 -25.30 -4.90
CA PHE A 104 -14.90 -26.47 -4.95
C PHE A 104 -15.70 -27.69 -5.41
N CYS A 105 -15.38 -28.23 -6.58
CA CYS A 105 -16.06 -29.39 -7.18
C CYS A 105 -17.60 -29.26 -7.16
N GLY A 106 -18.12 -28.07 -7.51
CA GLY A 106 -19.55 -27.75 -7.57
C GLY A 106 -20.15 -27.24 -6.24
N LYS A 107 -19.45 -27.40 -5.11
CA LYS A 107 -19.91 -26.92 -3.80
C LYS A 107 -19.59 -25.44 -3.61
N ASN A 108 -20.60 -24.63 -3.27
CA ASN A 108 -20.39 -23.22 -2.91
C ASN A 108 -19.69 -23.10 -1.55
N THR A 109 -18.53 -22.42 -1.53
CA THR A 109 -17.68 -22.24 -0.35
C THR A 109 -17.63 -20.79 0.14
N THR A 110 -18.45 -19.88 -0.40
CA THR A 110 -18.40 -18.45 -0.04
C THR A 110 -18.62 -18.21 1.45
N HIS A 111 -19.56 -18.93 2.05
CA HIS A 111 -19.93 -18.81 3.47
C HIS A 111 -19.01 -19.55 4.43
N PHE A 112 -18.05 -20.32 3.92
CA PHE A 112 -17.18 -21.15 4.77
C PHE A 112 -16.22 -20.28 5.58
N SER A 113 -15.92 -20.74 6.79
CA SER A 113 -14.85 -20.13 7.58
C SER A 113 -13.51 -20.27 6.85
N TYR A 114 -12.54 -19.41 7.16
CA TYR A 114 -11.24 -19.53 6.52
C TYR A 114 -10.51 -20.80 6.96
N LYS A 115 -10.80 -21.32 8.16
CA LYS A 115 -10.31 -22.62 8.63
C LYS A 115 -10.72 -23.74 7.69
N ASP A 116 -12.00 -23.78 7.31
CA ASP A 116 -12.52 -24.80 6.40
C ASP A 116 -11.93 -24.63 5.00
N LYS A 117 -11.75 -23.38 4.55
CA LYS A 117 -11.08 -23.09 3.27
C LYS A 117 -9.62 -23.54 3.28
N LEU A 118 -8.90 -23.41 4.39
CA LEU A 118 -7.53 -23.91 4.52
C LEU A 118 -7.45 -25.44 4.40
N ALA A 119 -8.42 -26.17 4.96
CA ALA A 119 -8.51 -27.61 4.75
C ALA A 119 -8.75 -27.98 3.28
N ILE A 120 -9.59 -27.20 2.58
CA ILE A 120 -9.79 -27.38 1.13
C ILE A 120 -8.52 -27.05 0.34
N TYR A 121 -7.78 -26.00 0.71
CA TYR A 121 -6.51 -25.68 0.06
C TYR A 121 -5.48 -26.79 0.27
N ASP A 122 -5.37 -27.34 1.48
CA ASP A 122 -4.46 -28.44 1.76
C ASP A 122 -4.76 -29.64 0.84
N ASP A 123 -6.02 -30.08 0.79
CA ASP A 123 -6.44 -31.18 -0.10
C ASP A 123 -6.23 -30.84 -1.59
N MET A 124 -6.61 -29.63 -2.02
CA MET A 124 -6.47 -29.17 -3.41
C MET A 124 -5.02 -29.20 -3.90
N PHE A 125 -4.09 -28.67 -3.11
CA PHE A 125 -2.70 -28.53 -3.51
C PHE A 125 -1.91 -29.83 -3.35
N ASN A 126 -2.33 -30.72 -2.46
CA ASN A 126 -1.73 -32.05 -2.32
C ASN A 126 -2.25 -33.06 -3.35
N SER A 127 -3.54 -32.97 -3.73
CA SER A 127 -4.22 -34.04 -4.48
C SER A 127 -4.69 -33.64 -5.89
N TYR A 128 -4.98 -32.36 -6.16
CA TYR A 128 -5.72 -31.96 -7.36
C TYR A 128 -4.97 -31.02 -8.30
N ILE A 129 -3.95 -30.30 -7.84
CA ILE A 129 -3.18 -29.36 -8.66
C ILE A 129 -1.71 -29.69 -8.48
N LYS A 130 -0.93 -29.76 -9.57
CA LYS A 130 0.53 -29.83 -9.50
C LYS A 130 1.14 -28.44 -9.67
N GLN A 131 2.01 -28.04 -8.75
CA GLN A 131 2.65 -26.71 -8.75
C GLN A 131 3.94 -26.70 -9.59
N THR A 132 3.87 -27.24 -10.81
CA THR A 132 5.02 -27.39 -11.72
C THR A 132 4.71 -26.81 -13.09
N ALA A 133 5.72 -26.24 -13.74
CA ALA A 133 5.67 -25.86 -15.15
C ALA A 133 6.90 -26.41 -15.89
N TYR A 134 6.68 -27.01 -17.06
CA TYR A 134 7.70 -27.48 -17.99
C TYR A 134 7.92 -26.47 -19.12
N SER A 135 6.98 -25.54 -19.33
CA SER A 135 7.08 -24.46 -20.31
C SER A 135 6.61 -23.12 -19.75
N ARG A 136 7.02 -22.01 -20.39
CA ARG A 136 6.60 -20.65 -19.99
C ARG A 136 5.11 -20.36 -20.23
N ASN A 137 4.41 -21.26 -20.93
CA ASN A 137 3.00 -21.11 -21.27
C ASN A 137 2.08 -21.71 -20.20
N GLU A 138 2.64 -22.49 -19.28
CA GLU A 138 1.89 -23.11 -18.20
C GLU A 138 1.72 -22.16 -17.02
N LEU A 139 0.53 -22.17 -16.43
CA LEU A 139 0.16 -21.39 -15.27
C LEU A 139 0.46 -22.21 -14.01
N ILE A 140 1.26 -21.65 -13.11
CA ILE A 140 1.47 -22.25 -11.78
C ILE A 140 0.45 -21.65 -10.83
N VAL A 141 -0.36 -22.50 -10.20
CA VAL A 141 -1.28 -22.09 -9.15
C VAL A 141 -0.57 -22.23 -7.81
N THR A 142 -0.64 -21.18 -6.99
CA THR A 142 -0.02 -21.13 -5.65
C THR A 142 -0.98 -20.48 -4.64
N LEU A 143 -0.63 -20.52 -3.36
CA LEU A 143 -1.32 -19.83 -2.28
C LEU A 143 -0.63 -18.50 -1.96
N CYS A 144 -1.39 -17.54 -1.40
CA CYS A 144 -0.79 -16.38 -0.76
C CYS A 144 0.15 -16.80 0.38
N LEU A 145 1.19 -16.01 0.64
CA LEU A 145 1.97 -16.15 1.88
C LEU A 145 1.07 -15.82 3.07
N MET A 146 1.16 -16.65 4.11
CA MET A 146 0.35 -16.48 5.32
C MET A 146 1.19 -16.73 6.56
N HIS A 147 0.91 -15.99 7.62
CA HIS A 147 1.53 -16.23 8.91
C HIS A 147 0.62 -15.79 10.07
N LYS A 148 0.75 -16.43 11.23
CA LYS A 148 -0.01 -16.07 12.46
C LYS A 148 0.51 -14.79 13.11
N ASN A 149 1.80 -14.51 12.96
CA ASN A 149 2.45 -13.28 13.42
C ASN A 149 2.72 -12.35 12.21
N LYS A 150 2.33 -11.09 12.34
CA LYS A 150 2.46 -10.07 11.29
C LYS A 150 3.92 -9.73 10.97
N GLU A 151 4.80 -9.63 11.95
CA GLU A 151 6.22 -9.28 11.77
C GLU A 151 6.95 -10.36 10.98
N GLU A 152 6.70 -11.62 11.30
CA GLU A 152 7.24 -12.75 10.53
C GLU A 152 6.70 -12.78 9.09
N LEU A 153 5.42 -12.45 8.87
CA LEU A 153 4.90 -12.28 7.50
C LEU A 153 5.65 -11.17 6.76
N MET A 154 5.94 -10.04 7.42
CA MET A 154 6.68 -8.93 6.80
C MET A 154 8.10 -9.33 6.42
N LYS A 155 8.77 -10.19 7.21
CA LYS A 155 10.08 -10.75 6.84
C LYS A 155 9.98 -11.62 5.58
N LEU A 156 8.96 -12.48 5.50
CA LEU A 156 8.70 -13.29 4.29
C LEU A 156 8.45 -12.39 3.07
N ILE A 157 7.61 -11.36 3.19
CA ILE A 157 7.32 -10.40 2.11
C ILE A 157 8.61 -9.73 1.60
N ASN A 158 9.53 -9.37 2.49
CA ASN A 158 10.77 -8.69 2.10
C ASN A 158 11.74 -9.59 1.33
N ASN A 159 11.61 -10.91 1.45
CA ASN A 159 12.43 -11.90 0.75
C ASN A 159 11.85 -12.31 -0.62
N GLU A 160 10.65 -11.83 -0.97
CA GLU A 160 9.97 -12.18 -2.22
C GLU A 160 10.41 -11.33 -3.41
N ASN A 161 10.36 -11.94 -4.60
CA ASN A 161 10.75 -11.31 -5.86
C ASN A 161 9.62 -10.60 -6.61
N TYR A 162 8.46 -10.40 -5.97
CA TYR A 162 7.31 -9.71 -6.56
C TYR A 162 6.72 -8.68 -5.60
N ASN A 163 5.99 -7.72 -6.16
CA ASN A 163 5.41 -6.64 -5.38
C ASN A 163 4.16 -7.11 -4.64
N MET A 164 4.02 -6.69 -3.40
CA MET A 164 2.82 -6.94 -2.60
C MET A 164 1.91 -5.71 -2.63
N TYR A 165 0.61 -5.94 -2.83
CA TYR A 165 -0.42 -4.91 -2.73
C TYR A 165 -0.75 -4.57 -1.27
N GLY A 166 -0.85 -5.59 -0.41
CA GLY A 166 -1.28 -5.38 0.95
C GLY A 166 -1.23 -6.61 1.84
N VAL A 167 -1.50 -6.41 3.12
CA VAL A 167 -1.69 -7.48 4.10
C VAL A 167 -3.17 -7.53 4.48
N LEU A 168 -3.81 -8.64 4.17
CA LEU A 168 -5.15 -8.97 4.64
C LEU A 168 -5.01 -9.58 6.04
N SER A 169 -5.55 -8.87 7.04
CA SER A 169 -5.64 -9.34 8.42
C SER A 169 -7.01 -9.95 8.63
N ARG A 170 -7.08 -11.18 9.15
CA ARG A 170 -8.36 -11.86 9.35
C ARG A 170 -8.39 -12.74 10.59
N ASN A 171 -9.59 -13.10 11.00
CA ASN A 171 -9.78 -14.21 11.92
C ASN A 171 -10.08 -15.50 11.13
N ILE A 172 -9.45 -16.60 11.50
CA ILE A 172 -9.61 -17.89 10.82
C ILE A 172 -10.99 -18.52 11.05
N ASN A 173 -11.61 -18.25 12.21
CA ASN A 173 -12.85 -18.90 12.66
C ASN A 173 -14.12 -18.14 12.28
N ASN A 174 -14.00 -16.91 11.78
CA ASN A 174 -15.15 -16.09 11.40
C ASN A 174 -14.85 -15.22 10.17
N ASN A 175 -15.84 -14.48 9.70
CA ASN A 175 -15.75 -13.71 8.46
C ASN A 175 -15.12 -12.31 8.64
N TYR A 176 -14.53 -12.02 9.80
CA TYR A 176 -13.84 -10.75 10.01
C TYR A 176 -12.54 -10.71 9.23
N SER A 177 -12.42 -9.70 8.37
CA SER A 177 -11.19 -9.34 7.70
C SER A 177 -11.11 -7.83 7.50
N TYR A 178 -9.88 -7.34 7.40
CA TYR A 178 -9.59 -6.00 6.92
C TYR A 178 -8.26 -6.01 6.20
N MET A 179 -8.16 -5.21 5.15
CA MET A 179 -6.96 -5.11 4.33
C MET A 179 -6.20 -3.83 4.66
N LEU A 180 -4.90 -3.99 4.92
CA LEU A 180 -3.96 -2.88 5.01
C LEU A 180 -3.14 -2.86 3.72
N PRO A 181 -3.35 -1.88 2.82
CA PRO A 181 -2.45 -1.70 1.69
C PRO A 181 -1.03 -1.57 2.21
N LEU A 182 -0.12 -2.33 1.60
CA LEU A 182 1.29 -2.09 1.76
C LEU A 182 1.54 -0.89 0.89
N ASN A 183 1.43 0.28 1.51
CA ASN A 183 2.31 1.36 1.13
C ASN A 183 3.71 0.82 1.40
N ARG A 184 4.27 0.07 0.43
CA ARG A 184 5.67 0.35 0.11
C ARG A 184 5.62 1.83 -0.05
N ASN A 185 6.23 2.50 0.91
CA ASN A 185 6.61 3.87 0.73
C ASN A 185 7.26 3.87 -0.67
N VAL A 186 6.50 4.27 -1.69
CA VAL A 186 6.85 5.51 -2.34
C VAL A 186 6.86 6.51 -1.19
N SER A 187 7.92 6.45 -0.38
CA SER A 187 8.69 7.61 -0.16
C SER A 187 8.76 8.16 -1.57
N ASN A 188 8.02 9.22 -1.82
CA ASN A 188 8.65 10.28 -2.54
C ASN A 188 9.92 10.59 -1.74
N ASN A 189 10.94 9.74 -1.91
CA ASN A 189 12.34 10.03 -1.70
C ASN A 189 12.77 11.07 -2.73
N ARG A 190 11.83 11.51 -3.60
CA ARG A 190 11.81 12.85 -4.15
C ARG A 190 11.79 13.87 -3.00
N LEU A 191 12.98 14.02 -2.41
CA LEU A 191 13.37 15.17 -1.64
C LEU A 191 13.46 16.32 -2.62
N LEU A 192 12.65 17.34 -2.41
CA LEU A 192 12.70 18.56 -3.20
C LEU A 192 13.33 19.64 -2.35
N ASN A 193 14.21 20.43 -2.96
CA ASN A 193 14.85 21.57 -2.32
C ASN A 193 13.86 22.75 -2.33
N PHE A 194 13.38 23.15 -1.17
CA PHE A 194 12.58 24.35 -0.98
C PHE A 194 13.40 25.42 -0.27
N ARG A 195 13.10 26.69 -0.55
CA ARG A 195 13.54 27.77 0.32
C ARG A 195 12.56 27.92 1.47
N VAL A 196 13.09 27.97 2.69
CA VAL A 196 12.31 28.04 3.93
C VAL A 196 12.59 29.36 4.63
N MET A 197 11.53 30.01 5.12
CA MET A 197 11.60 31.20 5.98
C MET A 197 10.68 31.01 7.18
N ALA A 198 11.06 31.56 8.32
CA ALA A 198 10.22 31.54 9.52
C ALA A 198 9.10 32.57 9.44
N ASP A 199 7.96 32.23 10.04
CA ASP A 199 6.87 33.16 10.36
C ASP A 199 7.07 33.67 11.80
N THR A 200 6.39 34.74 12.22
CA THR A 200 6.44 35.24 13.60
C THR A 200 5.90 34.22 14.58
N LYS A 201 4.90 33.43 14.17
CA LYS A 201 4.30 32.34 14.96
C LYS A 201 5.25 31.15 15.15
N CYS A 202 5.39 30.69 16.39
CA CYS A 202 6.21 29.52 16.74
C CYS A 202 5.79 28.27 15.95
N ASN A 203 6.77 27.48 15.51
CA ASN A 203 6.58 26.26 14.71
C ASN A 203 5.87 26.48 13.35
N VAL A 204 5.85 27.72 12.85
CA VAL A 204 5.29 28.02 11.53
C VAL A 204 6.40 28.49 10.59
N TYR A 205 6.55 27.78 9.47
CA TYR A 205 7.53 28.11 8.43
C TYR A 205 6.87 28.05 7.06
N ASN A 206 7.36 28.92 6.18
CA ASN A 206 6.84 29.13 4.84
C ASN A 206 7.81 28.53 3.81
N LEU A 207 7.27 27.75 2.86
CA LEU A 207 8.01 27.20 1.74
C LEU A 207 7.86 28.09 0.51
N TYR A 208 8.97 28.35 -0.14
CA TYR A 208 9.06 29.11 -1.37
C TYR A 208 9.66 28.27 -2.50
N ILE A 209 9.13 28.48 -3.70
CA ILE A 209 9.52 27.81 -4.94
C ILE A 209 10.00 28.83 -5.97
N HIS A 210 10.72 28.38 -6.98
CA HIS A 210 11.18 29.24 -8.06
C HIS A 210 10.26 29.14 -9.28
N ASP A 211 9.57 30.23 -9.61
CA ASP A 211 8.81 30.40 -10.83
C ASP A 211 9.69 31.04 -11.91
N HIS A 212 9.61 30.53 -13.13
CA HIS A 212 10.36 31.03 -14.28
C HIS A 212 9.97 32.47 -14.65
N ILE A 213 8.74 32.88 -14.35
CA ILE A 213 8.20 34.19 -14.74
C ILE A 213 8.37 35.22 -13.62
N ASN A 214 8.10 34.83 -12.38
CA ASN A 214 7.96 35.75 -11.24
C ASN A 214 9.06 35.61 -10.18
N GLY A 215 10.06 34.75 -10.40
CA GLY A 215 11.12 34.49 -9.42
C GLY A 215 10.62 33.69 -8.22
N ILE A 216 11.09 34.01 -7.01
CA ILE A 216 10.80 33.21 -5.81
C ILE A 216 9.41 33.56 -5.26
N GLN A 217 8.51 32.58 -5.24
CA GLN A 217 7.13 32.74 -4.79
C GLN A 217 6.79 31.82 -3.63
N PHE A 218 5.90 32.30 -2.77
CA PHE A 218 5.33 31.49 -1.70
C PHE A 218 4.51 30.34 -2.28
N TYR A 219 4.69 29.14 -1.72
CA TYR A 219 3.98 27.94 -2.12
C TYR A 219 3.03 27.44 -1.04
N GLN A 220 3.57 27.11 0.15
CA GLN A 220 2.77 26.50 1.21
C GLN A 220 3.46 26.64 2.58
N LYS A 221 2.68 26.58 3.66
CA LYS A 221 3.20 26.37 5.02
C LYS A 221 3.67 24.93 5.23
N THR A 222 4.79 24.75 5.95
CA THR A 222 5.32 23.44 6.31
C THR A 222 4.39 22.67 7.24
N TYR A 223 4.53 21.35 7.26
CA TYR A 223 4.02 20.51 8.33
C TYR A 223 5.18 20.02 9.18
N ILE A 224 5.05 20.12 10.50
CA ILE A 224 6.06 19.67 11.47
C ILE A 224 5.43 18.52 12.25
N PRO A 225 5.81 17.26 11.97
CA PRO A 225 5.20 16.10 12.61
C PRO A 225 5.85 15.73 13.95
N ASP A 226 7.09 16.15 14.18
CA ASP A 226 7.90 15.73 15.32
C ASP A 226 8.75 16.87 15.90
N TYR A 227 9.13 16.68 17.17
CA TYR A 227 9.95 17.63 17.92
C TYR A 227 11.36 17.79 17.33
N LYS A 228 11.92 16.73 16.73
CA LYS A 228 13.25 16.78 16.11
C LYS A 228 13.30 17.80 14.96
N THR A 229 12.23 17.86 14.16
CA THR A 229 12.08 18.83 13.07
C THR A 229 11.91 20.26 13.62
N THR A 230 11.20 20.43 14.74
CA THR A 230 11.12 21.70 15.47
C THR A 230 12.50 22.18 15.90
N VAL A 231 13.30 21.34 16.56
CA VAL A 231 14.65 21.70 17.03
C VAL A 231 15.56 22.07 15.85
N LEU A 232 15.53 21.28 14.76
CA LEU A 232 16.30 21.55 13.54
C LEU A 232 16.02 22.94 12.95
N LEU A 233 14.75 23.34 12.90
CA LEU A 233 14.35 24.63 12.33
C LEU A 233 14.59 25.78 13.31
N ASN A 234 14.36 25.56 14.60
CA ASN A 234 14.66 26.55 15.63
C ASN A 234 16.14 26.90 15.63
N ASP A 235 17.05 25.92 15.61
CA ASP A 235 18.51 26.13 15.54
C ASP A 235 18.95 27.10 14.41
N LYS A 236 18.18 27.20 13.32
CA LYS A 236 18.49 28.08 12.19
C LYS A 236 17.75 29.41 12.19
N PHE A 237 16.50 29.42 12.62
CA PHE A 237 15.62 30.58 12.45
C PHE A 237 15.24 31.26 13.77
N ARG A 238 15.50 30.66 14.93
CA ARG A 238 15.06 31.19 16.22
C ARG A 238 16.13 31.02 17.30
N SER A 239 16.17 31.95 18.24
CA SER A 239 16.98 31.80 19.46
C SER A 239 16.05 31.44 20.60
N ILE A 240 15.92 30.14 20.89
CA ILE A 240 15.04 29.60 21.94
C ILE A 240 15.95 28.86 22.93
N LYS A 241 16.17 29.47 24.11
CA LYS A 241 17.08 28.99 25.16
C LYS A 241 16.70 27.58 25.65
N GLU A 242 15.40 27.30 25.66
CA GLU A 242 14.76 26.07 26.13
C GLU A 242 15.07 24.84 25.27
N ASN A 243 15.43 25.04 23.99
CA ASN A 243 15.87 23.93 23.14
C ASN A 243 17.28 23.43 23.50
N ALA A 244 18.08 24.26 24.18
CA ALA A 244 19.43 23.90 24.63
C ALA A 244 19.40 23.32 26.05
N ASN A 245 18.62 23.91 26.96
CA ASN A 245 18.39 23.38 28.30
C ASN A 245 17.02 23.82 28.82
N LEU A 246 16.21 22.86 29.27
CA LEU A 246 14.85 23.10 29.77
C LEU A 246 14.85 23.93 31.07
N ASP A 247 15.92 23.84 31.86
CA ASP A 247 16.05 24.51 33.15
C ASP A 247 16.26 26.03 33.01
N LEU A 248 16.59 26.53 31.81
CA LEU A 248 16.73 27.96 31.53
C LEU A 248 15.40 28.73 31.57
N LEU A 249 14.27 28.04 31.70
CA LEU A 249 12.95 28.63 31.93
C LEU A 249 12.81 29.24 33.33
N GLU A 250 13.64 28.82 34.30
CA GLU A 250 13.56 29.27 35.70
C GLU A 250 14.57 30.38 36.04
N GLU A 251 15.45 30.73 35.10
CA GLU A 251 16.39 31.85 35.25
C GLU A 251 15.66 33.18 35.00
N SER A 252 15.94 34.19 35.83
CA SER A 252 15.36 35.52 35.64
C SER A 252 15.87 36.14 34.34
N ASP A 253 14.96 36.61 33.49
CA ASP A 253 15.30 37.35 32.27
C ASP A 253 16.17 38.59 32.58
N ASP A 254 17.14 38.88 31.71
CA ASP A 254 17.98 40.07 31.80
C ASP A 254 17.14 41.34 31.47
N GLU A 255 17.47 42.50 32.06
CA GLU A 255 16.67 43.74 31.90
C GLU A 255 16.43 44.12 30.43
N GLU A 256 17.41 43.92 29.54
CA GLU A 256 17.27 44.18 28.09
C GLU A 256 16.24 43.26 27.40
N GLU A 257 16.08 42.02 27.86
CA GLU A 257 15.12 41.04 27.32
C GLU A 257 13.69 41.35 27.77
N PHE A 258 13.56 41.94 28.95
CA PHE A 258 12.30 42.44 29.50
C PHE A 258 11.81 43.72 28.79
N GLU A 259 12.73 44.63 28.44
CA GLU A 259 12.39 45.88 27.74
C GLU A 259 11.98 45.66 26.27
N ASN A 260 12.42 44.58 25.64
CA ASN A 260 12.08 44.29 24.25
C ASN A 260 10.68 43.69 24.10
N ILE A 261 9.73 44.51 23.65
CA ILE A 261 8.32 44.16 23.40
C ILE A 261 8.02 43.66 21.99
N ASN A 262 9.03 43.57 21.11
CA ASN A 262 8.80 43.17 19.72
C ASN A 262 8.40 41.69 19.62
N GLU A 263 7.37 41.40 18.82
CA GLU A 263 6.84 40.04 18.65
C GLU A 263 7.83 39.08 17.94
N ASP A 264 8.85 39.61 17.27
CA ASP A 264 9.88 38.89 16.53
C ASP A 264 11.24 38.82 17.25
N LYS A 265 11.34 39.25 18.52
CA LYS A 265 12.60 39.33 19.27
C LYS A 265 13.43 38.02 19.30
N PHE A 266 12.77 36.87 19.16
CA PHE A 266 13.42 35.55 19.14
C PHE A 266 13.44 34.88 17.76
N VAL A 267 13.13 35.61 16.68
CA VAL A 267 12.95 35.07 15.33
C VAL A 267 13.72 35.89 14.31
N TYR A 268 14.52 35.23 13.50
CA TYR A 268 15.22 35.86 12.38
C TYR A 268 14.37 35.79 11.10
N LEU A 269 13.52 36.79 10.88
CA LEU A 269 12.62 36.84 9.72
C LEU A 269 13.35 37.08 8.39
N ASP A 270 14.51 37.76 8.42
CA ASP A 270 15.31 38.06 7.23
C ASP A 270 16.15 36.88 6.73
N ARG A 271 16.23 35.80 7.51
CA ARG A 271 17.00 34.61 7.14
C ARG A 271 16.18 33.67 6.28
N PHE A 272 16.80 33.16 5.23
CA PHE A 272 16.27 32.07 4.42
C PHE A 272 17.30 30.97 4.27
N PHE A 273 16.83 29.73 4.30
CA PHE A 273 17.68 28.55 4.15
C PHE A 273 17.01 27.54 3.23
N ASN A 274 17.81 26.80 2.46
CA ASN A 274 17.29 25.75 1.59
C ASN A 274 17.23 24.43 2.36
N PHE A 275 16.10 23.74 2.29
CA PHE A 275 15.89 22.44 2.91
C PHE A 275 15.40 21.43 1.90
N LYS A 276 15.89 20.20 2.04
CA LYS A 276 15.28 19.04 1.39
C LYS A 276 14.04 18.65 2.18
N CYS A 277 12.90 18.72 1.52
CA CYS A 277 11.61 18.38 2.12
C CYS A 277 11.04 17.11 1.47
N TYR A 278 10.33 16.31 2.26
CA TYR A 278 9.53 15.19 1.76
C TYR A 278 8.04 15.51 1.87
N PHE A 279 7.24 14.92 0.99
CA PHE A 279 5.80 15.12 1.00
C PHE A 279 5.12 14.12 1.94
N HIS A 280 4.28 14.60 2.87
CA HIS A 280 3.50 13.78 3.77
C HIS A 280 2.11 13.45 3.17
N PRO A 281 1.87 12.24 2.63
CA PRO A 281 0.71 11.98 1.77
C PRO A 281 -0.65 12.12 2.46
N LYS A 282 -0.73 11.76 3.75
CA LYS A 282 -1.99 11.84 4.52
C LYS A 282 -2.44 13.28 4.80
N ILE A 283 -1.46 14.18 5.00
CA ILE A 283 -1.70 15.58 5.40
C ILE A 283 -1.61 16.51 4.18
N LYS A 284 -1.08 16.01 3.05
CA LYS A 284 -0.86 16.75 1.81
C LYS A 284 -0.04 18.02 2.01
N LYS A 285 1.01 17.91 2.82
CA LYS A 285 1.94 19.00 3.17
C LYS A 285 3.38 18.50 3.11
N TRP A 286 4.32 19.42 2.96
CA TRP A 286 5.75 19.15 2.93
C TRP A 286 6.39 19.30 4.30
N VAL A 287 7.34 18.42 4.61
CA VAL A 287 8.06 18.36 5.88
C VAL A 287 9.56 18.56 5.62
N PRO A 288 10.21 19.55 6.23
CA PRO A 288 11.66 19.74 6.17
C PRO A 288 12.40 18.54 6.80
N LYS A 289 13.44 18.05 6.13
CA LYS A 289 14.22 16.90 6.60
C LYS A 289 15.67 17.23 6.90
N GLU A 290 16.35 17.87 5.94
CA GLU A 290 17.77 18.20 6.07
C GLU A 290 18.10 19.53 5.39
N TYR A 291 19.09 20.22 5.95
CA TYR A 291 19.66 21.43 5.37
C TYR A 291 20.36 21.10 4.05
N SER A 292 20.21 21.98 3.05
CA SER A 292 20.74 21.80 1.71
C SER A 292 21.60 22.99 1.31
N ASN A 293 22.85 22.73 0.90
CA ASN A 293 23.75 23.72 0.32
C ASN A 293 23.45 24.00 -1.17
N ASP A 294 22.52 23.25 -1.76
CA ASP A 294 22.15 23.41 -3.16
C ASP A 294 21.44 24.75 -3.37
N LYS A 295 21.95 25.56 -4.30
CA LYS A 295 21.32 26.83 -4.69
C LYS A 295 20.05 26.64 -5.53
N ARG A 296 19.86 25.44 -6.11
CA ARG A 296 18.70 25.13 -6.96
C ARG A 296 17.49 24.78 -6.12
N ILE A 297 16.46 25.61 -6.25
CA ILE A 297 15.14 25.42 -5.61
C ILE A 297 14.21 24.75 -6.63
N VAL A 298 13.22 24.02 -6.13
CA VAL A 298 12.16 23.35 -6.90
C VAL A 298 11.32 24.35 -7.69
N ASN A 299 10.97 23.99 -8.93
CA ASN A 299 10.06 24.78 -9.78
C ASN A 299 8.63 24.19 -9.76
N SER A 300 7.65 24.96 -10.22
CA SER A 300 6.24 24.51 -10.30
C SER A 300 6.03 23.23 -11.13
N ASN A 301 6.90 22.97 -12.11
CA ASN A 301 6.89 21.74 -12.91
C ASN A 301 7.42 20.52 -12.15
N ASP A 302 8.28 20.73 -11.16
CA ASP A 302 8.87 19.66 -10.34
C ASP A 302 7.92 19.19 -9.22
N LEU A 303 6.77 19.83 -9.05
CA LEU A 303 5.75 19.48 -8.07
C LEU A 303 4.67 18.52 -8.62
N LYS A 304 4.69 18.25 -9.93
CA LYS A 304 3.85 17.24 -10.60
C LYS A 304 4.45 15.84 -10.47
#